data_AF-A0A373ZXY0-F1
#
_entry.id   AF-A0A373ZXY0-F1
#
_cell.length_a   1.000
_cell.length_b   1.000
_cell.length_c   1.000
_cell.angle_alpha   90.00
_cell.angle_beta   90.00
_cell.angle_gamma   90.00
#
_symmetry.space_group_name_H-M   'P 1'
#
loop_
_entity.id
_entity.type
_entity.pdbx_description
1 polymer ?
#
loop_
_entity_poly.entity_id
_entity_poly.type
_entity_poly.pdbx_seq_one_letter_code
_entity_poly.pdbx_strand_id
1 'polypeptide(L)'
;MQFCADHYFDPSLNIDRMKIYELHTFLDKKLLEEHCATLNFNFNYHGRDFTFRDLMQLPLIDSDILREGLPAKEYDMHPTSENYSLFLSGENVNLQPHTHTFDIAILDQIHQNGFPRERLSSEWHFVCHYLGNFKDLADEIVICDDPKKMDSLQQEAKHLAQALLDRDFPERRQITQNPEQSLMIEIPSENFHQGPKL
;
A
#
# COMPACT_ATOMS: atom_id res chain seq x y z
N MET A 1 -2.70 8.71 4.67
CA MET A 1 -2.93 7.57 3.76
C MET A 1 -3.04 7.97 2.31
N GLN A 2 -3.92 8.90 1.91
CA GLN A 2 -4.05 9.33 0.50
C GLN A 2 -2.71 9.75 -0.12
N PHE A 3 -1.89 10.55 0.58
CA PHE A 3 -0.55 10.91 0.09
C PHE A 3 0.33 9.69 -0.28
N CYS A 4 0.31 8.64 0.56
CA CYS A 4 1.07 7.42 0.31
C CYS A 4 0.50 6.61 -0.86
N ALA A 5 -0.81 6.64 -1.08
CA ALA A 5 -1.42 6.06 -2.27
C ALA A 5 -1.02 6.84 -3.52
N ASP A 6 -1.14 8.17 -3.50
CA ASP A 6 -0.88 9.01 -4.66
C ASP A 6 0.58 8.98 -5.12
N HIS A 7 1.53 8.67 -4.22
CA HIS A 7 2.97 8.64 -4.50
C HIS A 7 3.56 7.23 -4.34
N TYR A 8 2.75 6.17 -4.37
CA TYR A 8 3.17 4.80 -4.01
C TYR A 8 4.41 4.32 -4.77
N PHE A 9 4.48 4.62 -6.07
CA PHE A 9 5.56 4.25 -6.96
C PHE A 9 6.61 5.35 -7.17
N ASP A 10 6.50 6.49 -6.48
CA ASP A 10 7.42 7.61 -6.66
C ASP A 10 8.69 7.39 -5.84
N PRO A 11 9.89 7.72 -6.35
CA PRO A 11 11.17 7.60 -5.61
C PRO A 11 11.18 8.30 -4.26
N SER A 12 10.41 9.38 -4.14
CA SER A 12 10.29 10.15 -2.91
C SER A 12 9.65 9.34 -1.78
N LEU A 13 8.83 8.34 -2.09
CA LEU A 13 8.22 7.45 -1.11
C LEU A 13 9.14 6.24 -0.85
N ASN A 14 10.30 6.49 -0.25
CA ASN A 14 11.29 5.46 0.03
C ASN A 14 10.94 4.65 1.30
N ILE A 15 9.90 3.82 1.20
CA ILE A 15 9.35 3.05 2.31
C ILE A 15 9.01 1.65 1.82
N ASP A 16 9.61 0.62 2.41
CA ASP A 16 9.36 -0.78 2.08
C ASP A 16 8.35 -1.42 3.03
N ARG A 17 8.11 -0.79 4.20
CA ARG A 17 7.16 -1.29 5.19
C ARG A 17 6.46 -0.15 5.91
N MET A 18 5.14 -0.19 5.97
CA MET A 18 4.33 0.75 6.74
C MET A 18 3.70 0.04 7.93
N LYS A 19 3.92 0.58 9.13
CA LYS A 19 3.26 0.10 10.35
C LYS A 19 2.36 1.21 10.90
N ILE A 20 1.11 0.85 11.12
CA ILE A 20 0.10 1.73 11.69
C ILE A 20 -0.08 1.33 13.15
N TYR A 21 0.10 2.30 14.02
CA TYR A 21 -0.11 2.14 15.45
C TYR A 21 -1.32 2.96 15.89
N GLU A 22 -2.18 2.32 16.68
CA GLU A 22 -3.20 3.03 17.42
C GLU A 22 -2.58 3.58 18.70
N LEU A 23 -2.45 4.89 18.73
CA LEU A 23 -2.09 5.59 19.96
C LEU A 23 -3.37 5.70 20.80
N HIS A 24 -3.44 4.87 21.83
CA HIS A 24 -4.38 5.10 22.91
C HIS A 24 -3.72 6.02 23.93
N THR A 25 -4.29 7.20 24.14
CA THR A 25 -4.09 7.90 25.42
C THR A 25 -4.81 7.07 26.48
N PHE A 26 -4.16 6.05 27.04
CA PHE A 26 -4.79 5.16 28.03
C PHE A 26 -5.13 5.94 29.31
N LEU A 27 -6.35 6.50 29.33
CA LEU A 27 -7.01 6.99 30.54
C LEU A 27 -7.91 5.91 31.17
N ASP A 28 -8.07 4.74 30.52
CA ASP A 28 -8.89 3.62 30.98
C ASP A 28 -8.04 2.43 31.46
N LYS A 29 -8.19 2.10 32.74
CA LYS A 29 -7.45 1.06 33.46
C LYS A 29 -7.77 -0.35 32.97
N LYS A 30 -8.99 -0.62 32.50
CA LYS A 30 -9.42 -1.98 32.13
C LYS A 30 -8.79 -2.42 30.81
N LEU A 31 -8.69 -1.50 29.84
CA LEU A 31 -8.02 -1.72 28.56
C LEU A 31 -6.51 -1.94 28.74
N LEU A 32 -5.89 -1.19 29.66
CA LEU A 32 -4.48 -1.37 30.04
C LEU A 32 -4.20 -2.78 30.57
N GLU A 33 -5.08 -3.30 31.44
CA GLU A 33 -4.94 -4.65 32.00
C GLU A 33 -5.11 -5.75 30.94
N GLU A 34 -6.02 -5.58 29.98
CA GLU A 34 -6.27 -6.54 28.89
C GLU A 34 -5.14 -6.60 27.86
N HIS A 35 -4.49 -5.46 27.57
CA HIS A 35 -3.45 -5.34 26.54
C HIS A 35 -2.02 -5.21 27.10
N CYS A 36 -1.84 -5.38 28.41
CA CYS A 36 -0.55 -5.26 29.12
C CYS A 36 0.58 -6.11 28.52
N ALA A 37 0.26 -7.26 27.90
CA ALA A 37 1.24 -8.15 27.27
C ALA A 37 1.57 -7.81 25.81
N THR A 38 0.72 -7.02 25.14
CA THR A 38 0.90 -6.56 23.74
C THR A 38 1.54 -5.19 23.65
N LEU A 39 1.52 -4.47 24.77
CA LEU A 39 2.23 -3.22 24.93
C LEU A 39 3.73 -3.48 24.96
N ASN A 40 4.50 -2.61 24.31
CA ASN A 40 5.95 -2.47 24.56
C ASN A 40 6.22 -1.87 25.97
N PHE A 41 5.22 -1.87 26.86
CA PHE A 41 5.32 -1.64 28.29
C PHE A 41 6.01 -2.83 28.96
N ASN A 42 7.33 -2.95 28.78
CA ASN A 42 8.10 -3.58 29.83
C ASN A 42 8.35 -2.50 30.91
N PHE A 43 7.57 -2.51 31.98
CA PHE A 43 7.82 -1.67 33.16
C PHE A 43 9.21 -1.94 33.79
N ASN A 44 9.87 -3.04 33.42
CA ASN A 44 11.25 -3.36 33.78
C ASN A 44 12.29 -2.90 32.73
N TYR A 45 11.89 -2.20 31.65
CA TYR A 45 12.84 -1.55 30.75
C TYR A 45 13.38 -0.30 31.45
N HIS A 46 14.40 -0.55 32.29
CA HIS A 46 15.14 0.45 33.04
C HIS A 46 15.75 1.49 32.09
N GLY A 47 15.09 2.64 31.91
CA GLY A 47 15.68 3.66 31.06
C GLY A 47 15.04 5.04 31.03
N ARG A 48 13.76 5.24 31.37
CA ARG A 48 13.16 6.57 31.27
C ARG A 48 12.16 6.88 32.38
N ASP A 49 12.48 7.90 33.16
CA ASP A 49 11.61 8.55 34.14
C ASP A 49 10.74 9.59 33.42
N PHE A 50 9.68 9.16 32.74
CA PHE A 50 8.65 10.10 32.27
C PHE A 50 7.34 9.89 33.02
N THR A 51 6.72 11.00 33.40
CA THR A 51 5.40 11.03 34.01
C THR A 51 4.34 11.20 32.92
N PHE A 52 3.10 10.82 33.21
CA PHE A 52 1.96 11.01 32.28
C PHE A 52 1.79 12.48 31.83
N ARG A 53 2.27 13.44 32.63
CA ARG A 53 2.30 14.86 32.29
C ARG A 53 3.30 15.18 31.18
N ASP A 54 4.41 14.46 31.11
CA ASP A 54 5.47 14.66 30.13
C ASP A 54 5.03 14.15 28.74
N LEU A 55 4.29 13.05 28.67
CA LEU A 55 3.66 12.54 27.44
C LEU A 55 2.70 13.56 26.78
N MET A 56 2.05 14.39 27.59
CA MET A 56 1.08 15.38 27.13
C MET A 56 1.72 16.73 26.73
N GLN A 57 3.01 16.93 27.01
CA GLN A 57 3.73 18.19 26.76
C GLN A 57 4.86 18.07 25.73
N LEU A 58 5.28 16.85 25.41
CA LEU A 58 6.23 16.61 24.34
C LEU A 58 5.53 16.81 22.99
N PRO A 59 6.13 17.55 22.04
CA PRO A 59 5.69 17.46 20.65
C PRO A 59 5.84 15.99 20.25
N LEU A 60 4.74 15.32 19.92
CA LEU A 60 4.65 13.93 19.44
C LEU A 60 5.46 13.74 18.14
N ILE A 61 6.79 13.82 18.24
CA ILE A 61 7.75 13.73 17.13
C ILE A 61 8.98 12.95 17.59
N ASP A 62 8.83 12.03 18.55
CA ASP A 62 9.89 11.06 18.83
C ASP A 62 9.34 9.65 18.66
N SER A 63 10.00 8.87 17.80
CA SER A 63 9.66 7.48 17.43
C SER A 63 9.47 6.54 18.63
N ASP A 64 9.88 6.97 19.81
CA ASP A 64 9.68 6.25 21.06
C ASP A 64 8.22 6.24 21.53
N ILE A 65 7.37 7.23 21.17
CA ILE A 65 5.94 7.24 21.55
C ILE A 65 5.13 6.21 20.74
N LEU A 66 5.57 5.88 19.54
CA LEU A 66 5.05 4.77 18.73
C LEU A 66 5.28 3.40 19.40
N ARG A 67 6.23 3.29 20.34
CA ARG A 67 6.37 2.08 21.16
C ARG A 67 5.24 1.94 22.18
N GLU A 68 4.47 2.98 22.44
CA GLU A 68 3.31 2.93 23.33
C GLU A 68 2.01 2.62 22.58
N GLY A 69 2.02 2.71 21.25
CA GLY A 69 0.89 2.38 20.40
C GLY A 69 0.69 0.87 20.25
N LEU A 70 -0.57 0.44 20.14
CA LEU A 70 -0.89 -0.93 19.77
C LEU A 70 -0.70 -1.11 18.26
N PRO A 71 0.07 -2.12 17.80
CA PRO A 71 0.19 -2.37 16.38
C PRO A 71 -1.17 -2.75 15.82
N ALA A 72 -1.71 -1.91 14.94
CA ALA A 72 -3.05 -2.09 14.38
C ALA A 72 -2.97 -2.80 13.02
N LYS A 73 -2.10 -2.31 12.13
CA LYS A 73 -1.92 -2.87 10.79
C LYS A 73 -0.48 -2.72 10.31
N GLU A 74 -0.14 -3.57 9.36
CA GLU A 74 1.14 -3.54 8.69
C GLU A 74 0.94 -3.80 7.20
N TYR A 75 1.63 -3.02 6.38
CA TYR A 75 1.65 -3.16 4.92
C TYR A 75 3.08 -3.35 4.44
N ASP A 76 3.25 -4.32 3.55
CA ASP A 76 4.37 -4.33 2.62
C ASP A 76 4.18 -3.17 1.62
N MET A 77 5.17 -2.31 1.52
CA MET A 77 5.16 -1.11 0.69
C MET A 77 6.16 -1.20 -0.48
N HIS A 78 6.68 -2.39 -0.77
CA HIS A 78 7.43 -2.63 -2.00
C HIS A 78 6.57 -2.27 -3.22
N PRO A 79 7.17 -1.72 -4.29
CA PRO A 79 6.45 -1.09 -5.41
C PRO A 79 5.88 -2.14 -6.37
N THR A 80 4.91 -2.93 -5.91
CA THR A 80 4.15 -3.89 -6.72
C THR A 80 2.68 -3.53 -6.78
N SER A 81 2.01 -3.89 -7.87
CA SER A 81 0.56 -3.72 -8.03
C SER A 81 -0.24 -4.43 -6.93
N GLU A 82 0.22 -5.60 -6.49
CA GLU A 82 -0.41 -6.41 -5.45
C GLU A 82 -0.36 -5.69 -4.10
N ASN A 83 0.82 -5.23 -3.68
CA ASN A 83 0.99 -4.53 -2.41
C ASN A 83 0.23 -3.19 -2.40
N TYR A 84 0.23 -2.48 -3.53
CA TYR A 84 -0.57 -1.27 -3.70
C TYR A 84 -2.07 -1.53 -3.52
N SER A 85 -2.60 -2.60 -4.13
CA SER A 85 -4.01 -2.99 -4.01
C SER A 85 -4.40 -3.36 -2.57
N LEU A 86 -3.52 -4.10 -1.87
CA LEU A 86 -3.71 -4.45 -0.45
C LEU A 86 -3.73 -3.19 0.44
N PHE A 87 -2.84 -2.24 0.19
CA PHE A 87 -2.81 -0.97 0.90
C PHE A 87 -4.09 -0.16 0.68
N LEU A 88 -4.52 0.03 -0.57
CA LEU A 88 -5.73 0.78 -0.90
C LEU A 88 -6.99 0.20 -0.25
N SER A 89 -7.18 -1.11 -0.37
CA SER A 89 -8.35 -1.82 0.18
C SER A 89 -8.34 -1.82 1.71
N GLY A 90 -7.17 -1.92 2.33
CA GLY A 90 -7.03 -1.92 3.78
C GLY A 90 -7.26 -0.56 4.44
N GLU A 91 -6.96 0.54 3.74
CA GLU A 91 -7.03 1.90 4.29
C GLU A 91 -8.21 2.72 3.76
N ASN A 92 -9.12 2.09 3.00
CA ASN A 92 -10.29 2.72 2.38
C ASN A 92 -9.93 4.03 1.66
N VAL A 93 -8.80 4.02 0.96
CA VAL A 93 -8.26 5.18 0.26
C VAL A 93 -8.95 5.31 -1.09
N ASN A 94 -9.27 6.54 -1.50
CA ASN A 94 -9.94 6.75 -2.77
C ASN A 94 -8.98 6.45 -3.93
N LEU A 95 -9.36 5.49 -4.77
CA LEU A 95 -8.74 5.28 -6.07
C LEU A 95 -9.01 6.47 -6.96
N GLN A 96 -7.96 7.21 -7.31
CA GLN A 96 -8.03 8.27 -8.30
C GLN A 96 -7.67 7.69 -9.67
N PRO A 97 -8.65 7.49 -10.58
CA PRO A 97 -8.36 7.05 -11.94
C PRO A 97 -7.47 8.06 -12.66
N HIS A 98 -6.75 7.64 -13.71
CA HIS A 98 -5.88 8.51 -14.50
C HIS A 98 -4.71 9.16 -13.76
N THR A 99 -4.34 8.63 -12.60
CA THR A 99 -3.07 8.99 -11.94
C THR A 99 -1.95 8.14 -12.49
N HIS A 100 -0.73 8.69 -12.52
CA HIS A 100 0.46 7.93 -12.92
C HIS A 100 0.64 6.68 -12.04
N THR A 101 0.32 6.76 -10.75
CA THR A 101 0.35 5.64 -9.81
C THR A 101 -0.58 4.50 -10.25
N PHE A 102 -1.80 4.83 -10.67
CA PHE A 102 -2.74 3.82 -11.15
C PHE A 102 -2.29 3.22 -12.50
N ASP A 103 -1.81 4.06 -13.42
CA ASP A 103 -1.26 3.60 -14.70
C ASP A 103 -0.07 2.65 -14.48
N ILE A 104 0.86 2.98 -13.56
CA ILE A 104 1.98 2.12 -13.18
C ILE A 104 1.48 0.80 -12.58
N ALA A 105 0.50 0.84 -11.67
CA ALA A 105 -0.05 -0.37 -11.05
C ALA A 105 -0.69 -1.32 -12.08
N ILE A 106 -1.42 -0.80 -13.07
CA ILE A 106 -2.02 -1.62 -14.13
C ILE A 106 -0.95 -2.22 -15.04
N LEU A 107 0.05 -1.42 -15.42
CA LEU A 107 1.15 -1.92 -16.26
C LEU A 107 1.99 -2.98 -15.51
N ASP A 108 2.29 -2.78 -14.23
CA ASP A 108 2.98 -3.78 -13.41
C ASP A 108 2.14 -5.07 -13.30
N GLN A 109 0.83 -4.95 -13.07
CA GLN A 109 -0.07 -6.11 -13.04
C GLN A 109 -0.01 -6.92 -14.34
N ILE A 110 -0.04 -6.24 -15.50
CA ILE A 110 0.06 -6.90 -16.81
C ILE A 110 1.45 -7.50 -17.01
N HIS A 111 2.51 -6.81 -16.57
CA HIS A 111 3.87 -7.32 -16.65
C HIS A 111 4.07 -8.61 -15.84
N GLN A 112 3.56 -8.67 -14.61
CA GLN A 112 3.70 -9.83 -13.74
C GLN A 112 2.79 -10.98 -14.19
N ASN A 113 1.50 -10.70 -14.41
CA ASN A 113 0.46 -11.72 -14.53
C ASN A 113 -0.02 -11.95 -15.96
N GLY A 114 0.33 -11.05 -16.88
CA GLY A 114 -0.17 -11.07 -18.26
C GLY A 114 -1.47 -10.29 -18.41
N PHE A 115 -1.97 -10.21 -19.64
CA PHE A 115 -3.19 -9.49 -19.95
C PHE A 115 -4.44 -10.34 -19.64
N PRO A 116 -5.53 -9.76 -19.11
CA PRO A 116 -6.78 -10.47 -18.86
C PRO A 116 -7.28 -11.24 -20.09
N ARG A 117 -7.71 -12.48 -19.87
CA ARG A 117 -8.31 -13.31 -20.94
C ARG A 117 -9.74 -12.90 -21.27
N GLU A 118 -10.40 -12.25 -20.33
CA GLU A 118 -11.75 -11.76 -20.47
C GLU A 118 -11.76 -10.38 -21.13
N ARG A 119 -12.81 -10.11 -21.92
CA ARG A 119 -12.98 -8.81 -22.54
C ARG A 119 -13.25 -7.77 -21.45
N LEU A 120 -12.33 -6.82 -21.29
CA LEU A 120 -12.51 -5.69 -20.40
C LEU A 120 -13.71 -4.85 -20.83
N SER A 121 -14.48 -4.35 -19.85
CA SER A 121 -15.53 -3.38 -20.12
C SER A 121 -14.94 -2.10 -20.72
N SER A 122 -15.75 -1.37 -21.49
CA SER A 122 -15.31 -0.09 -22.08
C SER A 122 -14.88 0.93 -21.02
N GLU A 123 -15.38 0.78 -19.78
CA GLU A 123 -15.09 1.66 -18.66
C GLU A 123 -13.61 1.73 -18.33
N TRP A 124 -12.87 0.64 -18.52
CA TRP A 124 -11.43 0.56 -18.24
C TRP A 124 -10.58 1.57 -19.03
N HIS A 125 -11.04 2.00 -20.21
CA HIS A 125 -10.37 3.04 -20.99
C HIS A 125 -10.46 4.43 -20.33
N PHE A 126 -11.42 4.64 -19.43
CA PHE A 126 -11.55 5.84 -18.59
C PHE A 126 -10.86 5.67 -17.22
N VAL A 127 -10.09 4.59 -17.02
CA VAL A 127 -9.38 4.36 -15.75
C VAL A 127 -7.88 4.30 -15.98
N CYS A 128 -7.43 3.68 -17.08
CA CYS A 128 -6.00 3.56 -17.44
C CYS A 128 -5.76 3.97 -18.90
N HIS A 129 -4.80 4.87 -19.11
CA HIS A 129 -4.49 5.43 -20.43
C HIS A 129 -3.84 4.42 -21.39
N TYR A 130 -3.10 3.46 -20.82
CA TYR A 130 -2.28 2.54 -21.60
C TYR A 130 -3.03 1.34 -22.15
N LEU A 131 -4.27 1.10 -21.72
CA LEU A 131 -5.03 -0.05 -22.22
C LEU A 131 -5.30 0.03 -23.73
N GLY A 132 -5.31 1.23 -24.31
CA GLY A 132 -5.37 1.41 -25.76
C GLY A 132 -4.19 0.78 -26.51
N ASN A 133 -3.01 0.73 -25.90
CA ASN A 133 -1.81 0.09 -26.48
C ASN A 133 -1.94 -1.43 -26.57
N PHE A 134 -2.80 -2.04 -25.77
CA PHE A 134 -3.02 -3.49 -25.73
C PHE A 134 -4.18 -3.94 -26.60
N LYS A 135 -4.87 -3.04 -27.32
CA LYS A 135 -6.12 -3.35 -28.02
C LYS A 135 -6.01 -4.56 -28.95
N ASP A 136 -4.98 -4.59 -29.80
CA ASP A 136 -4.79 -5.68 -30.78
C ASP A 136 -4.47 -7.01 -30.06
N LEU A 137 -3.62 -6.96 -29.03
CA LEU A 137 -3.31 -8.12 -28.18
C LEU A 137 -4.55 -8.61 -27.43
N ALA A 138 -5.39 -7.72 -26.92
CA ALA A 138 -6.59 -8.04 -26.19
C ALA A 138 -7.62 -8.74 -27.09
N ASP A 139 -7.83 -8.23 -28.31
CA ASP A 139 -8.73 -8.87 -29.27
C ASP A 139 -8.22 -10.26 -29.70
N GLU A 140 -6.89 -10.46 -29.84
CA GLU A 140 -6.30 -11.77 -30.12
C GLU A 140 -6.37 -12.74 -28.93
N ILE A 141 -6.12 -12.27 -27.70
CA ILE A 141 -6.15 -13.08 -26.48
C ILE A 141 -7.56 -13.62 -26.22
N VAL A 142 -8.59 -12.78 -26.37
CA VAL A 142 -9.99 -13.15 -26.09
C VAL A 142 -10.48 -14.31 -26.97
N ILE A 143 -9.96 -14.43 -28.20
CA ILE A 143 -10.40 -15.43 -29.18
C ILE A 143 -9.44 -16.63 -29.29
N CYS A 144 -8.34 -16.64 -28.54
CA CYS A 144 -7.28 -17.63 -28.69
C CYS A 144 -7.51 -18.87 -27.80
N ASP A 145 -7.83 -20.00 -28.43
CA ASP A 145 -7.98 -21.30 -27.76
C ASP A 145 -6.69 -22.15 -27.74
N ASP A 146 -5.68 -21.80 -28.55
CA ASP A 146 -4.41 -22.54 -28.61
C ASP A 146 -3.49 -22.16 -27.42
N PRO A 147 -3.13 -23.11 -26.54
CA PRO A 147 -2.27 -22.85 -25.39
C PRO A 147 -0.90 -22.28 -25.76
N LYS A 148 -0.27 -22.75 -26.85
CA LYS A 148 1.07 -22.27 -27.24
C LYS A 148 1.02 -20.85 -27.77
N LYS A 149 0.01 -20.54 -28.57
CA LYS A 149 -0.21 -19.17 -29.06
C LYS A 149 -0.57 -18.24 -27.90
N MET A 150 -1.39 -18.71 -26.95
CA MET A 150 -1.75 -17.97 -25.75
C MET A 150 -0.50 -17.60 -24.92
N ASP A 151 0.40 -18.55 -24.67
CA ASP A 151 1.65 -18.26 -23.93
C ASP A 151 2.49 -17.17 -24.64
N SER A 152 2.57 -17.22 -25.97
CA SER A 152 3.25 -16.20 -26.77
C SER A 152 2.59 -14.82 -26.65
N LEU A 153 1.25 -14.75 -26.77
CA LEU A 153 0.50 -13.51 -26.65
C LEU A 153 0.62 -12.90 -25.25
N GLN A 154 0.59 -13.74 -24.21
CA GLN A 154 0.79 -13.31 -22.83
C GLN A 154 2.20 -12.78 -22.62
N GLN A 155 3.22 -13.44 -23.16
CA GLN A 155 4.60 -12.97 -23.07
C GLN A 155 4.79 -11.64 -23.81
N GLU A 156 4.14 -11.46 -24.96
CA GLU A 156 4.15 -10.19 -25.71
C GLU A 156 3.50 -9.06 -24.90
N ALA A 157 2.35 -9.31 -24.27
CA ALA A 157 1.72 -8.35 -23.38
C ALA A 157 2.62 -7.97 -22.18
N LYS A 158 3.30 -8.95 -21.58
CA LYS A 158 4.25 -8.70 -20.48
C LYS A 158 5.43 -7.83 -20.91
N HIS A 159 5.97 -8.07 -22.11
CA HIS A 159 7.05 -7.27 -22.67
C HIS A 159 6.61 -5.86 -23.04
N LEU A 160 5.41 -5.71 -23.63
CA LEU A 160 4.85 -4.40 -23.95
C LEU A 160 4.63 -3.57 -22.68
N ALA A 161 4.07 -4.18 -21.63
CA ALA A 161 3.87 -3.51 -20.34
C ALA A 161 5.19 -3.03 -19.74
N GLN A 162 6.23 -3.87 -19.74
CA GLN A 162 7.58 -3.48 -19.30
C GLN A 162 8.14 -2.33 -20.14
N ALA A 163 8.00 -2.39 -21.47
CA ALA A 163 8.50 -1.34 -22.35
C ALA A 163 7.80 0.02 -22.11
N LEU A 164 6.49 0.01 -21.83
CA LEU A 164 5.74 1.22 -21.48
C LEU A 164 6.18 1.78 -20.12
N LEU A 165 6.36 0.90 -19.12
CA LEU A 165 6.87 1.28 -17.81
C LEU A 165 8.26 1.94 -17.91
N ASP A 166 9.17 1.37 -18.67
CA ASP A 166 10.53 1.90 -18.81
C ASP A 166 10.61 3.17 -19.65
N ARG A 167 9.70 3.34 -20.62
CA ARG A 167 9.64 4.54 -21.46
C ARG A 167 9.08 5.74 -20.70
N ASP A 168 7.93 5.56 -20.02
CA ASP A 168 7.14 6.68 -19.51
C ASP A 168 7.31 6.88 -18.00
N PHE A 169 7.74 5.84 -17.28
CA PHE A 169 8.00 5.86 -15.84
C PHE A 169 9.40 5.33 -15.48
N PRO A 170 10.48 5.86 -16.09
CA PRO A 170 11.85 5.36 -15.86
C PRO A 170 12.30 5.55 -14.42
N GLU A 171 11.84 6.64 -13.79
CA GLU A 171 12.19 7.00 -12.42
C GLU A 171 11.31 6.29 -11.38
N ARG A 172 10.36 5.41 -11.74
CA ARG A 172 9.52 4.74 -10.73
C ARG A 172 10.37 3.92 -9.75
N ARG A 173 9.88 3.74 -8.52
CA ARG A 173 10.44 2.77 -7.57
C ARG A 173 10.43 1.38 -8.21
N GLN A 174 11.57 0.69 -8.08
CA GLN A 174 11.72 -0.71 -8.47
C GLN A 174 12.07 -1.52 -7.23
N ILE A 175 11.82 -2.82 -7.28
CA ILE A 175 12.23 -3.72 -6.20
C ILE A 175 13.76 -3.72 -6.12
N THR A 176 14.32 -2.99 -5.17
CA THR A 176 15.75 -2.99 -4.86
C THR A 176 16.05 -3.99 -3.74
N GLN A 177 17.15 -4.74 -3.85
CA GLN A 177 17.63 -5.65 -2.79
C GLN A 177 18.31 -4.92 -1.61
N ASN A 178 17.97 -3.66 -1.37
CA ASN A 178 18.59 -2.83 -0.34
C ASN A 178 17.99 -3.12 1.05
N PRO A 179 18.66 -2.70 2.15
CA PRO A 179 18.12 -2.90 3.50
C PRO A 179 16.77 -2.17 3.68
N GLU A 180 15.79 -2.90 4.20
CA GLU A 180 14.39 -2.48 4.38
C GLU A 180 14.26 -1.11 5.07
N GLN A 181 13.54 -0.17 4.45
CA GLN A 181 13.15 1.09 5.08
C GLN A 181 11.72 1.00 5.61
N SER A 182 11.48 1.46 6.85
CA SER A 182 10.16 1.41 7.47
C SER A 182 9.64 2.79 7.85
N LEU A 183 8.36 3.05 7.59
CA LEU A 183 7.62 4.22 8.06
C LEU A 183 6.65 3.80 9.16
N MET A 184 6.63 4.56 10.23
CA MET A 184 5.66 4.41 11.32
C MET A 184 4.68 5.58 11.26
N ILE A 185 3.38 5.27 11.21
CA ILE A 185 2.31 6.27 11.16
C ILE A 185 1.44 6.16 12.41
N GLU A 186 1.20 7.31 13.04
CA GLU A 186 0.30 7.48 14.17
C GLU A 186 -1.11 7.86 13.69
N ILE A 187 -2.14 7.20 14.21
CA ILE A 187 -3.54 7.60 13.99
C ILE A 187 -4.18 7.94 15.35
N PRO A 188 -4.63 9.19 15.57
CA PRO A 188 -5.38 9.57 16.77
C PRO A 188 -6.71 8.82 16.86
N SER A 189 -7.07 8.35 18.05
CA SER A 189 -8.15 7.40 18.30
C SER A 189 -9.59 7.95 18.10
N GLU A 190 -9.77 9.18 17.61
CA GLU A 190 -11.09 9.86 17.63
C GLU A 190 -12.08 9.49 16.50
N ASN A 191 -11.75 8.63 15.53
CA ASN A 191 -12.57 8.48 14.31
C ASN A 191 -13.28 7.13 14.06
N PHE A 192 -13.42 6.23 15.05
CA PHE A 192 -14.17 4.96 14.85
C PHE A 192 -15.47 4.81 15.67
N HIS A 193 -16.03 5.88 16.22
CA HIS A 193 -17.38 5.85 16.80
C HIS A 193 -18.49 5.89 15.72
N GLN A 194 -18.49 4.91 14.81
CA GLN A 194 -19.69 4.43 14.13
C GLN A 194 -19.68 2.90 14.12
N GLY A 195 -19.79 2.32 15.32
CA GLY A 195 -20.38 0.98 15.47
C GLY A 195 -21.89 1.03 15.22
N PRO A 196 -22.54 -0.11 14.88
CA PRO A 196 -23.92 -0.12 14.44
C PRO A 196 -24.84 0.42 15.55
N LYS A 197 -25.76 1.32 15.17
CA LYS A 197 -26.88 1.69 16.04
C LYS A 197 -27.75 0.45 16.22
N LEU A 198 -27.79 -0.07 17.45
CA LEU A 198 -28.87 -0.94 17.93
C LEU A 198 -30.13 -0.11 18.14
#